data_AF-A0A537JIV8-F1
#
_entry.id   AF-A0A537JIV8-F1
#
_cell.length_a   1.000
_cell.length_b   1.000
_cell.length_c   1.000
_cell.angle_alpha   90.00
_cell.angle_beta   90.00
_cell.angle_gamma   90.00
#
_symmetry.space_group_name_H-M   'P 1'
#
loop_
_entity.id
_entity.type
_entity.pdbx_description
1 polymer ?
#
loop_
_entity_poly.entity_id
_entity_poly.type
_entity_poly.pdbx_seq_one_letter_code
_entity_poly.pdbx_strand_id
1 'polypeptide(L)'
;MSQSRQLAGIMFTDIVGYTALMGEDEQKAFELLRKNRQLQRPIIEKFNGTWIKEIGDGVLASFHTVSDAVTCATQIQKACNDIDDLKLRIGIHLGEVVFEDNDVFGDGVNIASR
;
A
#
# COMPACT_ATOMS: atom_id res chain seq x y z
N MET A 1 2.69 21.02 16.77
CA MET A 1 2.45 20.12 15.62
C MET A 1 0.99 20.24 15.26
N SER A 2 0.65 20.39 13.97
CA SER A 2 -0.74 20.55 13.53
C SER A 2 -1.28 19.19 13.10
N GLN A 3 -2.20 18.64 13.90
CA GLN A 3 -3.00 17.49 13.50
C GLN A 3 -4.12 17.95 12.55
N SER A 4 -4.37 17.19 11.49
CA SER A 4 -5.48 17.45 10.57
C SER A 4 -6.37 16.22 10.47
N ARG A 5 -7.67 16.41 10.70
CA ARG A 5 -8.68 15.37 10.54
C ARG A 5 -9.40 15.56 9.20
N GLN A 6 -9.42 14.52 8.39
CA GLN A 6 -10.08 14.53 7.09
C GLN A 6 -10.54 13.14 6.67
N LEU A 7 -11.47 13.11 5.72
CA LEU A 7 -11.87 11.89 5.03
C LEU A 7 -10.78 11.49 4.02
N ALA A 8 -10.33 10.24 4.05
CA ALA A 8 -9.33 9.75 3.10
C ALA A 8 -9.59 8.27 2.74
N GLY A 9 -9.23 7.91 1.50
CA GLY A 9 -9.08 6.52 1.10
C GLY A 9 -7.74 5.99 1.58
N ILE A 10 -7.75 5.03 2.48
CA ILE A 10 -6.55 4.35 2.98
C ILE A 10 -6.39 3.04 2.22
N MET A 11 -5.24 2.87 1.57
CA MET A 11 -4.88 1.67 0.84
C MET A 11 -3.74 0.96 1.55
N PHE A 12 -3.91 -0.34 1.75
CA PHE A 12 -2.84 -1.25 2.16
C PHE A 12 -2.59 -2.28 1.07
N THR A 13 -1.33 -2.55 0.80
CA THR A 13 -0.90 -3.67 -0.05
C THR A 13 -0.08 -4.66 0.75
N ASP A 14 -0.05 -5.92 0.32
CA ASP A 14 0.67 -7.01 1.00
C ASP A 14 1.06 -8.09 -0.03
N ILE A 15 2.26 -8.66 0.07
CA ILE A 15 2.74 -9.68 -0.87
C ILE A 15 2.23 -11.07 -0.43
N VAL A 16 1.50 -11.72 -1.32
CA VAL A 16 0.95 -13.06 -1.06
C VAL A 16 2.10 -14.05 -0.87
N GLY A 17 2.12 -14.72 0.29
CA GLY A 17 3.08 -15.78 0.60
C GLY A 17 4.46 -15.29 1.01
N TYR A 18 4.64 -13.99 1.26
CA TYR A 18 5.94 -13.40 1.59
C TYR A 18 6.62 -14.04 2.80
N THR A 19 5.88 -14.29 3.89
CA THR A 19 6.45 -14.90 5.10
C THR A 19 7.02 -16.30 4.83
N ALA A 20 6.36 -17.10 4.00
CA ALA A 20 6.85 -18.42 3.63
C ALA A 20 8.12 -18.29 2.78
N LEU A 21 8.10 -17.42 1.76
CA LEU A 21 9.26 -17.15 0.91
C LEU A 21 10.46 -16.65 1.73
N MET A 22 10.24 -15.76 2.69
CA MET A 22 11.30 -15.25 3.58
C MET A 22 11.98 -16.35 4.38
N GLY A 23 11.23 -17.39 4.78
CA GLY A 23 11.79 -18.55 5.51
C GLY A 23 12.52 -19.55 4.60
N GLU A 24 12.11 -19.64 3.32
CA GLU A 24 12.70 -20.56 2.34
C GLU A 24 13.92 -19.96 1.62
N ASP A 25 13.83 -18.70 1.18
CA ASP A 25 14.85 -17.97 0.44
C ASP A 25 14.76 -16.46 0.74
N GLU A 26 15.52 -16.04 1.76
CA GLU A 26 15.60 -14.66 2.22
C GLU A 26 16.07 -13.69 1.12
N GLN A 27 17.03 -14.11 0.28
CA GLN A 27 17.56 -13.24 -0.76
C GLN A 27 16.48 -12.96 -1.82
N LYS A 28 15.78 -14.00 -2.27
CA LYS A 28 14.66 -13.87 -3.22
C LYS A 28 13.53 -13.03 -2.62
N ALA A 29 13.21 -13.20 -1.34
CA ALA A 29 12.21 -12.39 -0.65
C ALA A 29 12.57 -10.90 -0.68
N PHE A 30 13.82 -10.54 -0.32
CA PHE A 30 14.26 -9.15 -0.35
C PHE A 30 14.25 -8.53 -1.75
N GLU A 31 14.62 -9.29 -2.78
CA GLU A 31 14.54 -8.85 -4.16
C GLU A 31 13.09 -8.58 -4.59
N LEU A 32 12.17 -9.49 -4.25
CA LEU A 32 10.74 -9.34 -4.52
C LEU A 32 10.16 -8.11 -3.81
N LEU A 33 10.53 -7.89 -2.54
CA LEU A 33 10.12 -6.72 -1.77
C LEU A 33 10.59 -5.40 -2.42
N ARG A 34 11.84 -5.36 -2.89
CA ARG A 34 12.38 -4.17 -3.58
C ARG A 34 11.64 -3.91 -4.89
N LYS A 35 11.43 -4.94 -5.71
CA LYS A 35 10.65 -4.85 -6.96
C LYS A 35 9.23 -4.35 -6.70
N ASN A 36 8.57 -4.92 -5.70
CA ASN A 36 7.23 -4.51 -5.29
C ASN A 36 7.15 -3.01 -4.99
N ARG A 37 8.09 -2.50 -4.17
CA ARG A 37 8.10 -1.07 -3.79
C ARG A 37 8.43 -0.16 -4.96
N GLN A 38 9.37 -0.54 -5.82
CA GLN A 38 9.71 0.20 -7.04
C GLN A 38 8.56 0.25 -8.04
N LEU A 39 7.77 -0.82 -8.12
CA LEU A 39 6.58 -0.89 -8.98
C LEU A 39 5.47 0.03 -8.47
N GLN A 40 5.14 -0.05 -7.18
CA GLN A 40 3.98 0.63 -6.61
C GLN A 40 4.16 2.15 -6.54
N ARG A 41 5.36 2.64 -6.20
CA ARG A 41 5.61 4.06 -5.92
C ARG A 41 5.21 5.01 -7.06
N PRO A 42 5.69 4.83 -8.30
CA PRO A 42 5.30 5.70 -9.40
C PRO A 42 3.81 5.58 -9.76
N ILE A 43 3.18 4.42 -9.51
CA ILE A 43 1.75 4.23 -9.77
C ILE A 43 0.92 4.99 -8.71
N ILE A 44 1.29 4.90 -7.44
CA ILE A 44 0.65 5.65 -6.35
C ILE A 44 0.71 7.16 -6.63
N GLU A 45 1.90 7.68 -6.95
CA GLU A 45 2.10 9.10 -7.27
C GLU A 45 1.29 9.53 -8.51
N LYS A 46 1.25 8.70 -9.56
CA LYS A 46 0.48 8.97 -10.79
C LYS A 46 -1.02 9.17 -10.52
N PHE A 47 -1.57 8.51 -9.50
CA PHE A 47 -2.98 8.61 -9.12
C PHE A 47 -3.19 9.52 -7.89
N ASN A 48 -2.33 10.52 -7.70
CA ASN A 48 -2.43 11.51 -6.61
C ASN A 48 -2.45 10.87 -5.20
N GLY A 49 -1.90 9.66 -5.06
CA GLY A 49 -1.74 9.00 -3.79
C GLY A 49 -0.48 9.46 -3.08
N THR A 50 -0.52 9.47 -1.76
CA THR A 50 0.64 9.72 -0.90
C THR A 50 1.15 8.40 -0.36
N TRP A 51 2.41 8.09 -0.64
CA TRP A 51 3.12 6.99 0.03
C TRP A 51 3.37 7.39 1.48
N ILE A 52 2.70 6.74 2.43
CA ILE A 52 2.83 7.06 3.85
C ILE A 52 4.03 6.33 4.44
N LYS A 53 3.98 5.00 4.44
CA LYS A 53 5.05 4.16 5.00
C LYS A 53 4.98 2.72 4.50
N GLU A 54 6.02 1.98 4.84
CA GLU A 54 6.13 0.54 4.60
C GLU A 54 5.82 -0.19 5.91
N ILE A 55 5.04 -1.27 5.85
CA ILE A 55 4.74 -2.13 7.01
C ILE A 55 5.01 -3.57 6.61
N GLY A 56 6.15 -4.11 7.04
CA GLY A 56 6.63 -5.42 6.59
C GLY A 56 6.88 -5.44 5.08
N ASP A 57 6.23 -6.36 4.40
CA ASP A 57 6.21 -6.48 2.94
C ASP A 57 5.17 -5.62 2.24
N GLY A 58 4.31 -4.98 3.03
CA GLY A 58 3.23 -4.12 2.57
C GLY A 58 3.56 -2.64 2.47
N VAL A 59 2.66 -1.92 1.80
CA VAL A 59 2.71 -0.46 1.63
C VAL A 59 1.42 0.15 2.15
N LEU A 60 1.55 1.23 2.92
CA LEU A 60 0.44 2.11 3.31
C LEU A 60 0.45 3.37 2.45
N ALA A 61 -0.66 3.64 1.78
CA ALA A 61 -0.87 4.85 1.01
C ALA A 61 -2.22 5.50 1.33
N SER A 62 -2.30 6.81 1.17
CA SER A 62 -3.54 7.57 1.31
C SER A 62 -3.91 8.28 0.02
N PHE A 63 -5.21 8.47 -0.19
CA PHE A 63 -5.78 9.15 -1.34
C PHE A 63 -6.88 10.11 -0.88
N HIS A 64 -6.97 11.26 -1.53
CA HIS A 64 -8.06 12.22 -1.29
C HIS A 64 -9.40 11.73 -1.84
N THR A 65 -9.39 10.82 -2.82
CA THR A 65 -10.59 10.22 -3.39
C THR A 65 -10.48 8.69 -3.43
N VAL A 66 -11.60 8.00 -3.20
CA VAL A 66 -11.66 6.53 -3.29
C VAL A 66 -11.49 6.05 -4.73
N SER A 67 -12.01 6.81 -5.69
CA SER A 67 -11.90 6.48 -7.12
C SER A 67 -10.44 6.41 -7.58
N ASP A 68 -9.59 7.34 -7.10
CA ASP A 68 -8.16 7.30 -7.36
C ASP A 68 -7.50 6.08 -6.73
N ALA A 69 -7.83 5.77 -5.46
CA ALA A 69 -7.31 4.59 -4.77
C ALA A 69 -7.67 3.29 -5.51
N VAL A 70 -8.92 3.13 -5.92
CA VAL A 70 -9.40 1.93 -6.65
C VAL A 70 -8.74 1.81 -8.02
N THR A 71 -8.61 2.93 -8.74
CA THR A 71 -7.95 2.95 -10.05
C THR A 71 -6.47 2.63 -9.92
N CYS A 72 -5.79 3.21 -8.93
CA CYS A 72 -4.41 2.92 -8.57
C CYS A 72 -4.21 1.43 -8.27
N ALA A 73 -5.02 0.86 -7.37
CA ALA A 73 -4.97 -0.56 -7.01
C ALA A 73 -5.15 -1.47 -8.23
N THR A 74 -6.07 -1.12 -9.13
CA THR A 74 -6.28 -1.88 -10.39
C THR A 74 -5.04 -1.84 -11.27
N GLN A 75 -4.37 -0.69 -11.39
CA GLN A 75 -3.14 -0.58 -12.18
C GLN A 75 -1.97 -1.30 -11.53
N ILE A 76 -1.85 -1.26 -10.21
CA ILE A 76 -0.85 -2.04 -9.46
C ILE A 76 -1.06 -3.54 -9.74
N GLN A 77 -2.29 -4.05 -9.59
CA GLN A 77 -2.60 -5.46 -9.85
C GLN A 77 -2.25 -5.86 -11.29
N LYS A 78 -2.55 -5.01 -12.28
CA LYS A 78 -2.19 -5.25 -13.67
C LYS A 78 -0.68 -5.32 -13.87
N ALA A 79 0.06 -4.37 -13.29
CA ALA A 79 1.51 -4.30 -13.43
C ALA A 79 2.23 -5.46 -12.72
N CYS A 80 1.63 -6.01 -11.65
CA CYS A 80 2.14 -7.21 -10.98
C CYS A 80 2.07 -8.46 -11.88
N ASN A 81 1.10 -8.54 -12.81
CA ASN A 81 0.97 -9.71 -13.69
C ASN A 81 2.18 -9.91 -14.62
N ASP A 82 2.96 -8.85 -14.87
CA ASP A 82 4.16 -8.89 -15.71
C ASP A 82 5.43 -9.26 -14.90
N ILE A 83 5.30 -9.50 -13.59
CA ILE A 83 6.41 -9.84 -12.70
C ILE A 83 6.15 -11.23 -12.09
N ASP A 84 7.02 -12.17 -12.45
CA ASP A 84 6.97 -13.52 -11.90
C ASP A 84 7.00 -13.51 -10.36
N ASP A 85 6.19 -14.37 -9.76
CA ASP A 85 6.03 -14.55 -8.32
C ASP A 85 5.55 -13.31 -7.53
N LEU A 86 5.23 -12.18 -8.17
CA LEU A 86 4.67 -11.02 -7.49
C LEU A 86 3.14 -11.01 -7.55
N LYS A 87 2.50 -11.43 -6.46
CA LYS A 87 1.05 -11.31 -6.27
C LYS A 87 0.75 -10.45 -5.06
N LEU A 88 -0.15 -9.49 -5.21
CA LEU A 88 -0.54 -8.58 -4.13
C LEU A 88 -1.98 -8.80 -3.69
N ARG A 89 -2.20 -8.69 -2.38
CA ARG A 89 -3.52 -8.35 -1.81
C ARG A 89 -3.56 -6.84 -1.63
N ILE A 90 -4.71 -6.23 -1.94
CA ILE A 90 -4.90 -4.79 -1.78
C ILE A 90 -6.23 -4.56 -1.07
N GLY A 91 -6.18 -3.93 0.11
CA GLY A 91 -7.32 -3.48 0.88
C GLY A 91 -7.48 -1.96 0.75
N ILE A 92 -8.71 -1.48 0.60
CA ILE A 92 -9.03 -0.06 0.56
C ILE A 92 -10.18 0.22 1.52
N HIS A 93 -10.04 1.24 2.35
CA HIS A 93 -11.10 1.74 3.22
C HIS A 93 -11.23 3.26 3.14
N LEU A 94 -12.46 3.76 3.04
CA LEU A 94 -12.75 5.18 3.16
C LEU A 94 -13.18 5.48 4.60
N GLY A 95 -12.43 6.33 5.28
CA GLY A 95 -12.74 6.69 6.66
C GLY A 95 -12.22 8.08 7.03
N GLU A 96 -12.76 8.60 8.13
CA GLU A 96 -12.21 9.79 8.76
C GLU A 96 -10.94 9.39 9.53
N VAL A 97 -9.83 10.06 9.21
CA VAL A 97 -8.50 9.77 9.75
C VAL A 97 -7.81 11.05 10.22
N VAL A 98 -6.80 10.90 11.07
CA VAL A 98 -5.97 12.00 11.56
C VAL A 98 -4.58 11.87 10.96
N PHE A 99 -4.12 12.93 10.28
CA PHE A 99 -2.76 13.06 9.80
C PHE A 99 -1.91 13.85 10.80
N GLU A 100 -0.75 13.31 11.14
CA GLU A 100 0.25 13.91 12.03
C GLU A 100 1.65 13.43 11.62
N ASP A 101 2.61 14.34 11.47
CA ASP A 101 4.02 14.05 11.18
C ASP A 101 4.26 13.07 9.99
N ASN A 102 3.49 13.24 8.90
CA ASN A 102 3.47 12.38 7.70
C ASN A 102 2.99 10.94 7.94
N ASP A 103 2.37 10.67 9.08
CA ASP A 103 1.69 9.41 9.36
C ASP A 103 0.16 9.61 9.42
N VAL A 104 -0.56 8.50 9.48
CA VAL A 104 -2.02 8.46 9.52
C VAL A 104 -2.51 7.56 10.64
N PHE A 105 -3.47 8.06 11.41
CA PHE A 105 -4.04 7.39 12.57
C PHE A 105 -5.57 7.35 12.49
N GLY A 106 -6.16 6.38 13.17
CA GLY A 106 -7.61 6.21 13.26
C GLY A 106 -8.04 4.78 12.93
N ASP A 107 -9.30 4.49 13.23
CA ASP A 107 -9.85 3.14 13.05
C ASP A 107 -9.87 2.70 11.57
N GLY A 108 -10.06 3.66 10.66
CA GLY A 108 -10.03 3.41 9.22
C GLY A 108 -8.70 2.82 8.70
N VAL A 109 -7.59 3.09 9.39
CA VAL A 109 -6.28 2.49 9.07
C VAL A 109 -6.26 1.01 9.44
N ASN A 110 -6.78 0.66 10.63
CA ASN A 110 -6.85 -0.72 11.11
C ASN A 110 -7.83 -1.57 10.30
N ILE A 111 -8.88 -0.96 9.75
CA ILE A 111 -9.84 -1.64 8.87
C ILE A 111 -9.20 -1.93 7.51
N ALA A 112 -8.48 -0.97 6.94
CA ALA A 112 -7.81 -1.15 5.65
C ALA A 112 -6.70 -2.23 5.68
N SER A 113 -6.07 -2.45 6.83
CA SER A 113 -5.00 -3.44 7.01
C SER A 113 -5.48 -4.89 7.23
N ARG A 114 -6.80 -5.14 7.20
CA ARG A 114 -7.41 -6.46 7.38
C ARG A 114 -7.88 -7.04 6.06
#